data_AF-A0A6L8T434-F1
#
_entry.id   AF-A0A6L8T434-F1
#
_cell.length_a   1.000
_cell.length_b   1.000
_cell.length_c   1.000
_cell.angle_alpha   90.00
_cell.angle_beta   90.00
_cell.angle_gamma   90.00
#
_symmetry.space_group_name_H-M   'P 1'
#
loop_
_entity.id
_entity.type
_entity.pdbx_description
1 polymer ?
#
loop_
_entity_poly.entity_id
_entity_poly.type
_entity_poly.pdbx_seq_one_letter_code
_entity_poly.pdbx_strand_id
1 'polypeptide(L)'
;MAWYEGTFACGHEGRVNIIGPQKDRGYKKERAFSRLCPDCWQKERDEKIKRSNVESAELSKEYGFPDLTGTEKQTAWANTIRMELYKEINDKLDRIRESQKEKFSFQRPDTWDTVYVLPDELPDMVDTGIQEHTEAKFWIEHRSLKEILTVFYDDMMERKKEESIPEEVRKELAQEVESLTVRPEGSTKPGVVEIKYTENYIKLYYPKDDDFRKIVKDHRYSWDGVWKRKINELTGDFPDRAGEIGKALLTGGFTVRFPDMAAKEKALTTYIPECDRWIKRFEDRLAIWWTPYNEKIYKAARSLPGASWEYNKQEMVVSAEFYKEIQAFAEKWEFRFTKKAEEIIEKYKEQEAGYETVSVPATK
;
A
#
# COMPACT_ATOMS: atom_id res chain seq x y z
N MET A 1 -41.42 -3.23 -33.18
CA MET A 1 -41.39 -4.31 -32.18
C MET A 1 -42.71 -5.04 -32.26
N ALA A 2 -42.71 -6.37 -32.19
CA ALA A 2 -43.93 -7.15 -32.28
C ALA A 2 -43.94 -8.18 -31.16
N TRP A 3 -45.00 -8.16 -30.36
CA TRP A 3 -45.28 -9.18 -29.36
C TRP A 3 -46.01 -10.34 -30.03
N TYR A 4 -45.56 -11.54 -29.73
CA TYR A 4 -46.20 -12.77 -30.20
C TYR A 4 -46.64 -13.57 -29.01
N GLU A 5 -47.88 -14.03 -29.04
CA GLU A 5 -48.45 -14.96 -28.06
C GLU A 5 -48.34 -16.40 -28.58
N GLY A 6 -48.22 -17.32 -27.64
CA GLY A 6 -48.10 -18.75 -27.91
C GLY A 6 -47.86 -19.56 -26.65
N THR A 7 -47.82 -20.88 -26.83
CA THR A 7 -47.56 -21.84 -25.76
C THR A 7 -46.11 -22.31 -25.83
N PHE A 8 -45.39 -22.21 -24.72
CA PHE A 8 -44.01 -22.72 -24.60
C PHE A 8 -44.00 -24.26 -24.55
N ALA A 9 -42.83 -24.88 -24.76
CA ALA A 9 -42.66 -26.33 -24.75
C ALA A 9 -43.02 -26.99 -23.41
N CYS A 10 -43.03 -26.22 -22.32
CA CYS A 10 -43.50 -26.66 -20.99
C CYS A 10 -45.03 -26.64 -20.83
N GLY A 11 -45.80 -26.23 -21.84
CA GLY A 11 -47.26 -26.15 -21.80
C GLY A 11 -47.84 -24.85 -21.24
N HIS A 12 -46.99 -23.91 -20.80
CA HIS A 12 -47.44 -22.60 -20.30
C HIS A 12 -47.64 -21.60 -21.43
N GLU A 13 -48.72 -20.81 -21.36
CA GLU A 13 -48.96 -19.70 -22.27
C GLU A 13 -48.11 -18.48 -21.89
N GLY A 14 -47.71 -17.70 -22.89
CA GLY A 14 -47.06 -16.42 -22.65
C GLY A 14 -46.79 -15.65 -23.92
N ARG A 15 -46.03 -14.56 -23.77
CA ARG A 15 -45.69 -13.65 -24.87
C ARG A 15 -44.20 -13.39 -24.96
N VAL A 16 -43.70 -13.28 -26.19
CA VAL A 16 -42.29 -12.96 -26.47
C VAL A 16 -42.21 -11.72 -27.35
N ASN A 17 -41.29 -10.81 -27.01
CA ASN A 17 -40.97 -9.67 -27.85
C ASN A 17 -39.89 -10.08 -28.86
N ILE A 18 -40.21 -10.03 -30.15
CA ILE A 18 -39.26 -10.38 -31.21
C ILE A 18 -38.83 -9.10 -31.92
N ILE A 19 -37.54 -8.81 -31.80
CA ILE A 19 -36.88 -7.67 -32.43
C ILE A 19 -36.08 -8.16 -33.65
N GLY A 20 -36.22 -7.44 -34.77
CA GLY A 20 -35.45 -7.69 -36.00
C GLY A 20 -36.27 -7.72 -37.30
N PRO A 21 -35.61 -8.08 -38.42
CA PRO A 21 -36.20 -8.12 -39.76
C PRO A 21 -37.42 -9.04 -39.83
N GLN A 22 -38.45 -8.66 -40.59
CA GLN A 22 -39.71 -9.39 -40.69
C GLN A 22 -39.52 -10.87 -41.13
N LYS A 23 -38.58 -11.10 -42.06
CA LYS A 23 -38.26 -12.44 -42.58
C LYS A 23 -37.83 -13.45 -41.50
N ASP A 24 -37.22 -12.98 -40.40
CA ASP A 24 -36.72 -13.87 -39.34
C ASP A 24 -37.75 -14.09 -38.22
N ARG A 25 -38.87 -13.35 -38.23
CA ARG A 25 -39.80 -13.33 -37.10
C ARG A 25 -40.55 -14.65 -36.90
N GLY A 26 -40.92 -15.32 -38.00
CA GLY A 26 -41.58 -16.64 -37.93
C GLY A 26 -40.69 -17.69 -37.26
N TYR A 27 -39.47 -17.86 -37.77
CA TYR A 27 -38.46 -18.76 -37.18
C TYR A 27 -38.13 -18.41 -35.72
N LYS A 28 -37.94 -17.12 -35.40
CA LYS A 28 -37.66 -16.69 -34.01
C LYS A 28 -38.84 -16.96 -33.08
N LYS A 29 -40.07 -16.87 -33.57
CA LYS A 29 -41.29 -17.20 -32.81
C LYS A 29 -41.30 -18.68 -32.48
N GLU A 30 -41.17 -19.54 -33.49
CA GLU A 30 -41.14 -20.99 -33.32
C GLU A 30 -40.02 -21.43 -32.36
N ARG A 31 -38.81 -20.87 -32.53
CA ARG A 31 -37.67 -21.17 -31.65
C ARG A 31 -37.86 -20.68 -30.21
N ALA A 32 -38.58 -19.58 -30.00
CA ALA A 32 -38.83 -19.06 -28.66
C ALA A 32 -39.84 -19.94 -27.91
N PHE A 33 -40.92 -20.35 -28.58
CA PHE A 33 -41.95 -21.21 -28.00
C PHE A 33 -41.56 -22.70 -27.96
N SER A 34 -40.54 -23.13 -28.71
CA SER A 34 -39.98 -24.49 -28.57
C SER A 34 -39.08 -24.68 -27.35
N ARG A 35 -38.82 -23.62 -26.57
CA ARG A 35 -38.07 -23.67 -25.31
C ARG A 35 -39.03 -23.66 -24.10
N LEU A 36 -38.48 -23.93 -22.92
CA LEU A 36 -39.19 -23.67 -21.66
C LEU A 36 -39.54 -22.18 -21.54
N CYS A 37 -40.66 -21.88 -20.87
CA CYS A 37 -40.96 -20.50 -20.50
C CYS A 37 -39.90 -19.97 -19.52
N PRO A 38 -39.75 -18.63 -19.36
CA PRO A 38 -38.75 -18.03 -18.48
C PRO A 38 -38.76 -18.58 -17.05
N ASP A 39 -39.93 -18.80 -16.46
CA ASP A 39 -40.08 -19.29 -15.09
C ASP A 39 -39.64 -20.75 -14.95
N CYS A 40 -40.04 -21.61 -15.90
CA CYS A 40 -39.62 -23.01 -15.92
C CYS A 40 -38.12 -23.15 -16.16
N TRP A 41 -37.55 -22.32 -17.06
CA TRP A 41 -36.12 -22.30 -17.30
C TRP A 41 -35.34 -21.82 -16.07
N GLN A 42 -35.83 -20.79 -15.38
CA GLN A 42 -35.22 -20.29 -14.15
C GLN A 42 -35.24 -21.38 -13.07
N LYS A 43 -36.37 -22.06 -12.89
CA LYS A 43 -36.48 -23.16 -11.92
C LYS A 43 -35.52 -24.31 -12.23
N GLU A 44 -35.46 -24.77 -13.48
CA GLU A 44 -34.52 -25.83 -13.88
C GLU A 44 -33.06 -25.40 -13.68
N ARG A 45 -32.73 -24.15 -14.00
CA ARG A 45 -31.40 -23.57 -13.77
C ARG A 45 -31.05 -23.54 -12.29
N ASP A 46 -31.95 -23.08 -11.44
CA ASP A 46 -31.73 -22.98 -10.00
C ASP A 46 -31.60 -24.37 -9.35
N GLU A 47 -32.40 -25.35 -9.79
CA GLU A 47 -32.27 -26.75 -9.37
C GLU A 47 -30.93 -27.36 -9.81
N LYS A 48 -30.48 -27.08 -11.04
CA LYS A 48 -29.18 -27.54 -11.55
C LYS A 48 -28.02 -26.94 -10.78
N ILE A 49 -28.07 -25.63 -10.49
CA ILE A 49 -27.04 -24.95 -9.66
C ILE A 49 -27.03 -25.55 -8.25
N LYS A 50 -28.21 -25.71 -7.63
CA LYS A 50 -28.31 -26.30 -6.30
C LYS A 50 -27.71 -27.70 -6.25
N ARG A 51 -28.00 -28.54 -7.26
CA ARG A 51 -27.44 -29.88 -7.36
C ARG A 51 -25.93 -29.85 -7.53
N SER A 52 -25.42 -29.02 -8.44
CA SER A 52 -23.97 -28.87 -8.68
C SER A 52 -23.23 -28.36 -7.44
N ASN A 53 -23.81 -27.42 -6.69
CA ASN A 53 -23.23 -26.92 -5.45
C ASN A 53 -23.13 -28.02 -4.38
N VAL A 54 -24.18 -28.84 -4.23
CA VAL A 54 -24.18 -29.97 -3.28
C VAL A 54 -23.14 -31.01 -3.68
N GLU A 55 -23.16 -31.44 -4.94
CA GLU A 55 -22.20 -32.43 -5.48
C GLU A 55 -20.75 -31.95 -5.35
N SER A 56 -20.48 -30.68 -5.67
CA SER A 56 -19.14 -30.11 -5.57
C SER A 56 -18.65 -30.02 -4.13
N ALA A 57 -19.55 -29.75 -3.18
CA ALA A 57 -19.22 -29.73 -1.76
C ALA A 57 -18.96 -31.13 -1.20
N GLU A 58 -19.71 -32.14 -1.64
CA GLU A 58 -19.48 -33.55 -1.29
C GLU A 58 -18.15 -34.04 -1.86
N LEU A 59 -17.90 -33.82 -3.14
CA LEU A 59 -16.63 -34.18 -3.79
C LEU A 59 -15.45 -33.45 -3.16
N SER A 60 -15.58 -32.16 -2.82
CA SER A 60 -14.50 -31.43 -2.14
C SER A 60 -14.09 -32.10 -0.84
N LYS A 61 -15.05 -32.65 -0.08
CA LYS A 61 -14.77 -33.40 1.14
C LYS A 61 -14.14 -34.76 0.85
N GLU A 62 -14.62 -35.46 -0.18
CA GLU A 62 -14.08 -36.75 -0.61
C GLU A 62 -12.60 -36.64 -1.02
N TYR A 63 -12.24 -35.58 -1.75
CA TYR A 63 -10.86 -35.29 -2.15
C TYR A 63 -10.02 -34.65 -1.04
N GLY A 64 -10.57 -34.45 0.16
CA GLY A 64 -9.83 -33.90 1.30
C GLY A 64 -9.48 -32.41 1.16
N PHE A 65 -10.27 -31.65 0.41
CA PHE A 65 -10.08 -30.20 0.29
C PHE A 65 -10.58 -29.47 1.54
N PRO A 66 -9.90 -28.38 1.95
CA PRO A 66 -10.31 -27.61 3.12
C PRO A 66 -11.66 -26.93 2.89
N ASP A 67 -12.38 -26.69 3.99
CA ASP A 67 -13.60 -25.89 3.99
C ASP A 67 -13.29 -24.44 3.61
N LEU A 68 -14.15 -23.85 2.77
CA LEU A 68 -13.97 -22.47 2.33
C LEU A 68 -14.63 -21.47 3.29
N THR A 69 -13.94 -20.36 3.53
CA THR A 69 -14.44 -19.23 4.32
C THR A 69 -15.17 -18.21 3.43
N GLY A 70 -16.34 -17.73 3.86
CA GLY A 70 -17.16 -16.77 3.11
C GLY A 70 -18.64 -16.88 3.44
N THR A 71 -19.49 -16.14 2.70
CA THR A 71 -20.95 -16.33 2.82
C THR A 71 -21.38 -17.67 2.24
N GLU A 72 -22.49 -18.24 2.72
CA GLU A 72 -23.01 -19.53 2.25
C GLU A 72 -23.15 -19.59 0.71
N LYS A 73 -23.59 -18.49 0.09
CA LYS A 73 -23.70 -18.41 -1.37
C LYS A 73 -22.33 -18.40 -2.06
N GLN A 74 -21.36 -17.71 -1.48
CA GLN A 74 -19.99 -17.66 -2.01
C GLN A 74 -19.30 -18.99 -1.87
N THR A 75 -19.36 -19.65 -0.71
CA THR A 75 -18.71 -20.95 -0.47
C THR A 75 -19.31 -22.02 -1.38
N ALA A 76 -20.63 -22.05 -1.53
CA ALA A 76 -21.31 -22.99 -2.43
C ALA A 76 -20.83 -22.83 -3.88
N TRP A 77 -20.79 -21.60 -4.39
CA TRP A 77 -20.33 -21.34 -5.76
C TRP A 77 -18.83 -21.56 -5.94
N ALA A 78 -18.02 -21.14 -4.96
CA ALA A 78 -16.57 -21.31 -4.98
C ALA A 78 -16.17 -22.79 -4.99
N ASN A 79 -16.89 -23.66 -4.25
CA ASN A 79 -16.67 -25.10 -4.31
C ASN A 79 -16.93 -25.67 -5.72
N THR A 80 -17.95 -25.20 -6.42
CA THR A 80 -18.20 -25.60 -7.82
C THR A 80 -17.06 -25.17 -8.73
N ILE A 81 -16.62 -23.91 -8.64
CA ILE A 81 -15.48 -23.41 -9.43
C ILE A 81 -14.21 -24.23 -9.14
N ARG A 82 -13.88 -24.42 -7.85
CA ARG A 82 -12.71 -25.19 -7.41
C ARG A 82 -12.73 -26.61 -7.96
N MET A 83 -13.89 -27.28 -7.92
CA MET A 83 -14.05 -28.65 -8.41
C MET A 83 -13.94 -28.74 -9.94
N GLU A 84 -14.55 -27.81 -10.67
CA GLU A 84 -14.44 -27.76 -12.14
C GLU A 84 -12.99 -27.54 -12.58
N LEU A 85 -12.28 -26.62 -11.93
CA LEU A 85 -10.88 -26.33 -12.22
C LEU A 85 -9.98 -27.50 -11.84
N TYR A 86 -10.18 -28.13 -10.68
CA TYR A 86 -9.43 -29.32 -10.28
C TYR A 86 -9.56 -30.45 -11.31
N LYS A 87 -10.78 -30.71 -11.80
CA LYS A 87 -11.02 -31.69 -12.87
C LYS A 87 -10.27 -31.32 -14.16
N GLU A 88 -10.32 -30.05 -14.57
CA GLU A 88 -9.58 -29.59 -15.76
C GLU A 88 -8.06 -29.73 -15.58
N ILE A 89 -7.53 -29.44 -14.38
CA ILE A 89 -6.10 -29.63 -14.06
C ILE A 89 -5.72 -31.11 -14.16
N ASN A 90 -6.49 -31.99 -13.52
CA ASN A 90 -6.24 -33.43 -13.53
C ASN A 90 -6.28 -34.02 -14.95
N ASP A 91 -7.28 -33.65 -15.75
CA ASP A 91 -7.36 -34.08 -17.15
C ASP A 91 -6.11 -33.67 -17.95
N LYS A 92 -5.50 -32.51 -17.65
CA LYS A 92 -4.26 -32.07 -18.28
C LYS A 92 -3.05 -32.82 -17.72
N LEU A 93 -3.00 -33.05 -16.42
CA LEU A 93 -1.96 -33.84 -15.77
C LEU A 93 -1.86 -35.25 -16.38
N ASP A 94 -2.99 -35.91 -16.57
CA ASP A 94 -3.03 -37.24 -17.16
C ASP A 94 -2.53 -37.22 -18.61
N ARG A 95 -2.95 -36.23 -19.42
CA ARG A 95 -2.43 -36.06 -20.79
C ARG A 95 -0.92 -35.78 -20.83
N ILE A 96 -0.38 -35.04 -19.86
CA ILE A 96 1.07 -34.75 -19.78
C ILE A 96 1.83 -36.04 -19.46
N ARG A 97 1.34 -36.83 -18.50
CA ARG A 97 1.90 -38.13 -18.13
C ARG A 97 1.90 -39.10 -19.32
N GLU A 98 0.78 -39.18 -20.04
CA GLU A 98 0.65 -40.03 -21.23
C GLU A 98 1.55 -39.58 -22.39
N SER A 99 1.73 -38.27 -22.58
CA SER A 99 2.54 -37.73 -23.67
C SER A 99 4.04 -37.66 -23.39
N GLN A 100 4.50 -38.11 -22.22
CA GLN A 100 5.90 -38.10 -21.79
C GLN A 100 6.60 -36.74 -21.99
N LYS A 101 5.85 -35.64 -21.85
CA LYS A 101 6.42 -34.30 -22.00
C LYS A 101 7.36 -34.00 -20.85
N GLU A 102 8.53 -33.45 -21.18
CA GLU A 102 9.53 -33.07 -20.18
C GLU A 102 9.11 -31.86 -19.33
N LYS A 103 8.16 -31.03 -19.83
CA LYS A 103 7.70 -29.80 -19.16
C LYS A 103 6.23 -29.51 -19.49
N PHE A 104 5.51 -28.99 -18.51
CA PHE A 104 4.20 -28.34 -18.70
C PHE A 104 4.40 -26.84 -18.92
N SER A 105 3.61 -26.23 -19.80
CA SER A 105 3.66 -24.78 -19.98
C SER A 105 2.27 -24.16 -20.10
N PHE A 106 2.18 -22.91 -19.63
CA PHE A 106 0.98 -22.08 -19.77
C PHE A 106 1.37 -20.61 -19.92
N GLN A 107 0.46 -19.81 -20.49
CA GLN A 107 0.66 -18.38 -20.62
C GLN A 107 0.00 -17.64 -19.47
N ARG A 108 0.75 -16.70 -18.88
CA ARG A 108 0.29 -15.76 -17.87
C ARG A 108 -0.76 -14.80 -18.44
N PRO A 109 -1.95 -14.67 -17.84
CA PRO A 109 -2.97 -13.73 -18.31
C PRO A 109 -2.56 -12.24 -18.15
N ASP A 110 -1.75 -11.94 -17.14
CA ASP A 110 -1.31 -10.59 -16.77
C ASP A 110 -0.14 -10.09 -17.62
N THR A 111 0.88 -10.92 -17.85
CA THR A 111 2.10 -10.52 -18.58
C THR A 111 2.25 -11.11 -19.97
N TRP A 112 1.43 -12.11 -20.33
CA TRP A 112 1.56 -12.94 -21.54
C TRP A 112 2.83 -13.79 -21.62
N ASP A 113 3.63 -13.84 -20.55
CA ASP A 113 4.81 -14.68 -20.47
C ASP A 113 4.45 -16.17 -20.46
N THR A 114 5.32 -16.99 -21.04
CA THR A 114 5.19 -18.44 -20.97
C THR A 114 5.94 -18.96 -19.76
N VAL A 115 5.21 -19.59 -18.85
CA VAL A 115 5.74 -20.25 -17.66
C VAL A 115 5.92 -21.73 -17.96
N TYR A 116 6.97 -22.33 -17.39
CA TYR A 116 7.26 -23.75 -17.49
C TYR A 116 7.33 -24.36 -16.09
N VAL A 117 6.63 -25.48 -15.90
CA VAL A 117 6.61 -26.26 -14.66
C VAL A 117 7.04 -27.68 -14.99
N LEU A 118 7.87 -28.27 -14.13
CA LEU A 118 8.27 -29.67 -14.31
C LEU A 118 7.07 -30.60 -14.00
N PRO A 119 6.87 -31.70 -14.75
CA PRO A 119 5.71 -32.57 -14.57
C PRO A 119 5.58 -33.20 -13.19
N ASP A 120 6.69 -33.38 -12.48
CA ASP A 120 6.77 -33.90 -11.11
C ASP A 120 6.45 -32.84 -10.04
N GLU A 121 6.68 -31.56 -10.33
CA GLU A 121 6.34 -30.45 -9.43
C GLU A 121 4.88 -30.01 -9.56
N LEU A 122 4.27 -30.25 -10.72
CA LEU A 122 2.92 -29.79 -11.02
C LEU A 122 1.84 -30.34 -10.07
N PRO A 123 1.84 -31.63 -9.66
CA PRO A 123 0.91 -32.14 -8.66
C PRO A 123 1.05 -31.45 -7.31
N ASP A 124 2.27 -31.31 -6.81
CA ASP A 124 2.55 -30.66 -5.51
C ASP A 124 2.14 -29.18 -5.50
N MET A 125 2.42 -28.46 -6.59
CA MET A 125 2.00 -27.08 -6.79
C MET A 125 0.47 -26.94 -6.70
N VAL A 126 -0.27 -27.86 -7.32
CA VAL A 126 -1.74 -27.86 -7.35
C VAL A 126 -2.32 -28.23 -5.99
N ASP A 127 -1.84 -29.32 -5.40
CA ASP A 127 -2.31 -29.81 -4.11
C ASP A 127 -2.07 -28.77 -3.02
N THR A 128 -0.87 -28.20 -2.96
CA THR A 128 -0.52 -27.14 -2.02
C THR A 128 -1.39 -25.89 -2.22
N GLY A 129 -1.56 -25.44 -3.47
CA GLY A 129 -2.41 -24.30 -3.77
C GLY A 129 -3.87 -24.51 -3.34
N ILE A 130 -4.43 -25.71 -3.51
CA ILE A 130 -5.78 -26.04 -3.05
C ILE A 130 -5.89 -26.02 -1.52
N GLN A 131 -4.85 -26.46 -0.82
CA GLN A 131 -4.82 -26.49 0.65
C GLN A 131 -4.65 -25.10 1.28
N GLU A 132 -3.84 -24.24 0.67
CA GLU A 132 -3.54 -22.90 1.22
C GLU A 132 -4.68 -21.90 0.95
N HIS A 133 -5.33 -21.98 -0.21
CA HIS A 133 -6.35 -21.00 -0.62
C HIS A 133 -7.76 -21.35 -0.12
N THR A 134 -8.02 -21.03 1.15
CA THR A 134 -9.28 -21.35 1.85
C THR A 134 -10.36 -20.27 1.77
N GLU A 135 -10.13 -19.15 1.09
CA GLU A 135 -11.14 -18.09 0.96
C GLU A 135 -12.05 -18.31 -0.27
N ALA A 136 -13.37 -18.31 -0.09
CA ALA A 136 -14.31 -18.43 -1.22
C ALA A 136 -14.14 -17.32 -2.25
N LYS A 137 -13.74 -16.13 -1.81
CA LYS A 137 -13.48 -14.98 -2.67
C LYS A 137 -12.36 -15.26 -3.68
N PHE A 138 -11.29 -15.94 -3.25
CA PHE A 138 -10.14 -16.28 -4.09
C PHE A 138 -10.58 -17.04 -5.36
N TRP A 139 -11.32 -18.13 -5.19
CA TRP A 139 -11.84 -18.95 -6.29
C TRP A 139 -12.83 -18.21 -7.18
N ILE A 140 -13.61 -17.29 -6.60
CA ILE A 140 -14.55 -16.45 -7.34
C ILE A 140 -13.83 -15.39 -8.19
N GLU A 141 -12.64 -14.95 -7.79
CA GLU A 141 -11.86 -13.97 -8.55
C GLU A 141 -10.97 -14.62 -9.62
N HIS A 142 -10.49 -15.84 -9.36
CA HIS A 142 -9.61 -16.59 -10.27
C HIS A 142 -10.35 -17.79 -10.86
N ARG A 143 -11.22 -17.53 -11.85
CA ARG A 143 -12.14 -18.56 -12.37
C ARG A 143 -11.60 -19.33 -13.57
N SER A 144 -10.53 -18.85 -14.19
CA SER A 144 -9.90 -19.55 -15.29
C SER A 144 -8.72 -20.39 -14.80
N LEU A 145 -8.48 -21.50 -15.50
CA LEU A 145 -7.35 -22.36 -15.23
C LEU A 145 -6.01 -21.60 -15.24
N LYS A 146 -5.82 -20.68 -16.20
CA LYS A 146 -4.56 -19.94 -16.34
C LYS A 146 -4.34 -19.00 -15.15
N GLU A 147 -5.39 -18.34 -14.65
CA GLU A 147 -5.30 -17.46 -13.48
C GLU A 147 -4.87 -18.24 -12.23
N ILE A 148 -5.52 -19.38 -11.96
CA ILE A 148 -5.18 -20.20 -10.80
C ILE A 148 -3.76 -20.77 -10.90
N LEU A 149 -3.38 -21.31 -12.06
CA LEU A 149 -2.03 -21.85 -12.25
C LEU A 149 -0.95 -20.76 -12.11
N THR A 150 -1.24 -19.52 -12.53
CA THR A 150 -0.33 -18.39 -12.31
C THR A 150 -0.13 -18.12 -10.82
N VAL A 151 -1.20 -18.04 -10.03
CA VAL A 151 -1.08 -17.81 -8.57
C VAL A 151 -0.33 -18.95 -7.90
N PHE A 152 -0.71 -20.21 -8.17
CA PHE A 152 -0.07 -21.36 -7.54
C PHE A 152 1.42 -21.47 -7.90
N TYR A 153 1.79 -21.10 -9.13
CA TYR A 153 3.18 -21.03 -9.55
C TYR A 153 3.94 -19.94 -8.81
N ASP A 154 3.37 -18.74 -8.69
CA ASP A 154 4.00 -17.62 -7.98
C ASP A 154 4.22 -17.98 -6.50
N ASP A 155 3.23 -18.60 -5.83
CA ASP A 155 3.34 -19.09 -4.44
C ASP A 155 4.45 -20.15 -4.30
N MET A 156 4.51 -21.13 -5.22
CA MET A 156 5.56 -22.14 -5.23
C MET A 156 6.96 -21.53 -5.42
N MET A 157 7.10 -20.55 -6.32
CA MET A 157 8.37 -19.88 -6.57
C MET A 157 8.81 -19.02 -5.38
N GLU A 158 7.87 -18.38 -4.69
CA GLU A 158 8.15 -17.64 -3.47
C GLU A 158 8.64 -18.58 -2.35
N ARG A 159 8.00 -19.73 -2.16
CA ARG A 159 8.47 -20.77 -1.23
C ARG A 159 9.87 -21.25 -1.57
N LYS A 160 10.14 -21.61 -2.82
CA LYS A 160 11.48 -22.05 -3.27
C LYS A 160 12.54 -20.98 -3.02
N LYS A 161 12.21 -19.72 -3.26
CA LYS A 161 13.11 -18.60 -2.98
C LYS A 161 13.39 -18.50 -1.48
N GLU A 162 12.37 -18.62 -0.65
CA GLU A 162 12.52 -18.62 0.80
C GLU A 162 13.38 -19.82 1.25
N GLU A 163 13.07 -21.04 0.81
CA GLU A 163 13.81 -22.29 1.10
C GLU A 163 15.28 -22.26 0.65
N SER A 164 15.57 -21.54 -0.44
CA SER A 164 16.95 -21.36 -0.92
C SER A 164 17.83 -20.49 0.01
N ILE A 165 17.24 -19.78 0.97
CA ILE A 165 17.97 -19.03 1.99
C ILE A 165 18.52 -20.03 3.01
N PRO A 166 19.84 -20.19 3.15
CA PRO A 166 20.43 -21.12 4.12
C PRO A 166 19.92 -20.85 5.53
N GLU A 167 19.71 -21.92 6.30
CA GLU A 167 19.14 -21.85 7.65
C GLU A 167 19.97 -20.96 8.58
N GLU A 168 21.29 -20.91 8.40
CA GLU A 168 22.18 -20.00 9.11
C GLU A 168 21.84 -18.53 8.84
N VAL A 169 21.62 -18.16 7.57
CA VAL A 169 21.25 -16.79 7.18
C VAL A 169 19.85 -16.44 7.67
N ARG A 170 18.91 -17.38 7.67
CA ARG A 170 17.57 -17.18 8.26
C ARG A 170 17.67 -16.88 9.75
N LYS A 171 18.50 -17.62 10.48
CA LYS A 171 18.75 -17.40 11.91
C LYS A 171 19.40 -16.05 12.16
N GLU A 172 20.39 -15.65 11.36
CA GLU A 172 21.04 -14.34 11.45
C GLU A 172 20.03 -13.20 11.21
N LEU A 173 19.19 -13.29 10.17
CA LEU A 173 18.15 -12.31 9.89
C LEU A 173 17.11 -12.24 11.01
N ALA A 174 16.70 -13.38 11.57
CA ALA A 174 15.77 -13.42 12.70
C ALA A 174 16.39 -12.77 13.94
N GLN A 175 17.66 -13.05 14.22
CA GLN A 175 18.41 -12.42 15.31
C GLN A 175 18.57 -10.91 15.09
N GLU A 176 18.82 -10.46 13.87
CA GLU A 176 18.89 -9.04 13.54
C GLU A 176 17.53 -8.37 13.77
N VAL A 177 16.44 -8.95 13.26
CA VAL A 177 15.07 -8.47 13.46
C VAL A 177 14.72 -8.40 14.95
N GLU A 178 15.08 -9.43 15.73
CA GLU A 178 14.88 -9.45 17.18
C GLU A 178 15.70 -8.36 17.86
N SER A 179 16.97 -8.20 17.47
CA SER A 179 17.86 -7.17 18.02
C SER A 179 17.34 -5.75 17.74
N LEU A 180 16.63 -5.53 16.64
CA LEU A 180 16.04 -4.23 16.27
C LEU A 180 14.64 -4.02 16.85
N THR A 181 14.05 -5.03 17.48
CA THR A 181 12.71 -4.95 18.07
C THR A 181 12.80 -4.63 19.55
N VAL A 182 12.10 -3.59 19.98
CA VAL A 182 12.07 -3.14 21.38
C VAL A 182 10.64 -3.22 21.90
N ARG A 183 10.47 -3.87 23.05
CA ARG A 183 9.21 -3.94 23.79
C ARG A 183 9.33 -3.15 25.09
N PRO A 184 8.45 -2.18 25.36
CA PRO A 184 8.46 -1.44 26.63
C PRO A 184 7.98 -2.33 27.79
N GLU A 185 8.51 -2.08 28.99
CA GLU A 185 8.00 -2.70 30.21
C GLU A 185 6.51 -2.33 30.40
N GLY A 186 5.66 -3.34 30.61
CA GLY A 186 4.21 -3.12 30.72
C GLY A 186 3.50 -2.85 29.38
N SER A 187 4.07 -3.26 28.25
CA SER A 187 3.43 -3.17 26.93
C SER A 187 1.97 -3.64 26.93
N THR A 188 1.06 -2.74 26.55
CA THR A 188 -0.40 -2.92 26.60
C THR A 188 -1.02 -3.21 25.22
N LYS A 189 -0.24 -3.05 24.14
CA LYS A 189 -0.72 -3.12 22.76
C LYS A 189 -0.22 -4.38 22.04
N PRO A 190 -1.09 -5.12 21.32
CA PRO A 190 -0.70 -6.33 20.61
C PRO A 190 0.01 -6.03 19.28
N GLY A 191 0.96 -6.89 18.89
CA GLY A 191 1.67 -6.76 17.62
C GLY A 191 2.87 -5.79 17.69
N VAL A 192 3.47 -5.55 16.52
CA VAL A 192 4.70 -4.77 16.37
C VAL A 192 4.48 -3.67 15.36
N VAL A 193 4.81 -2.43 15.73
CA VAL A 193 4.87 -1.31 14.79
C VAL A 193 6.18 -1.44 14.01
N GLU A 194 6.11 -1.62 12.69
CA GLU A 194 7.30 -1.63 11.85
C GLU A 194 7.59 -0.22 11.32
N ILE A 195 8.78 0.29 11.65
CA ILE A 195 9.32 1.53 11.08
C ILE A 195 10.18 1.15 9.88
N LYS A 196 9.80 1.62 8.69
CA LYS A 196 10.56 1.46 7.45
C LYS A 196 10.88 2.81 6.85
N TYR A 197 11.81 2.82 5.91
CA TYR A 197 12.16 4.05 5.23
C TYR A 197 12.45 3.86 3.75
N THR A 198 12.42 4.99 3.08
CA THR A 198 12.94 5.22 1.74
C THR A 198 13.82 6.45 1.81
N GLU A 199 14.46 6.84 0.71
CA GLU A 199 15.33 8.02 0.65
C GLU A 199 14.75 9.28 1.31
N ASN A 200 13.45 9.56 1.13
CA ASN A 200 12.83 10.81 1.57
C ASN A 200 11.64 10.62 2.52
N TYR A 201 11.37 9.41 3.01
CA TYR A 201 10.19 9.16 3.84
C TYR A 201 10.43 8.08 4.90
N ILE A 202 9.86 8.33 6.08
CA ILE A 202 9.59 7.31 7.10
C ILE A 202 8.18 6.79 6.90
N LYS A 203 7.99 5.48 6.99
CA LYS A 203 6.71 4.80 6.88
C LYS A 203 6.47 3.93 8.11
N LEU A 204 5.24 3.93 8.62
CA LEU A 204 4.85 3.17 9.81
C LEU A 204 3.75 2.18 9.45
N TYR A 205 3.96 0.92 9.79
CA TYR A 205 3.02 -0.17 9.56
C TYR A 205 2.54 -0.73 10.88
N TYR A 206 1.24 -0.65 11.10
CA TYR A 206 0.56 -1.21 12.26
C TYR A 206 -0.94 -1.34 11.96
N PRO A 207 -1.66 -2.32 12.51
CA PRO A 207 -3.11 -2.40 12.40
C PRO A 207 -3.82 -1.12 12.86
N LYS A 208 -5.07 -0.96 12.46
CA LYS A 208 -5.87 0.21 12.86
C LYS A 208 -6.05 0.24 14.38
N ASP A 209 -5.45 1.23 15.03
CA ASP A 209 -5.57 1.51 16.47
C ASP A 209 -5.61 3.04 16.69
N ASP A 210 -6.47 3.50 17.60
CA ASP A 210 -6.72 4.93 17.79
C ASP A 210 -5.61 5.64 18.59
N ASP A 211 -4.96 4.94 19.53
CA ASP A 211 -3.82 5.49 20.28
C ASP A 211 -2.60 5.63 19.36
N PHE A 212 -2.34 4.62 18.52
CA PHE A 212 -1.32 4.68 17.47
C PHE A 212 -1.57 5.88 16.56
N ARG A 213 -2.80 6.03 16.06
CA ARG A 213 -3.18 7.13 15.16
C ARG A 213 -3.00 8.50 15.81
N LYS A 214 -3.30 8.62 17.10
CA LYS A 214 -3.10 9.85 17.85
C LYS A 214 -1.61 10.21 17.91
N ILE A 215 -0.77 9.27 18.35
CA ILE A 215 0.68 9.46 18.45
C ILE A 215 1.28 9.88 17.11
N VAL A 216 1.01 9.14 16.03
CA VAL A 216 1.64 9.45 14.73
C VAL A 216 1.17 10.80 14.16
N LYS A 217 -0.09 11.20 14.41
CA LYS A 217 -0.60 12.53 14.03
C LYS A 217 0.06 13.65 14.82
N ASP A 218 0.25 13.46 16.12
CA ASP A 218 0.92 14.43 16.99
C ASP A 218 2.38 14.66 16.53
N HIS A 219 3.00 13.65 15.92
CA HIS A 219 4.30 13.72 15.26
C HIS A 219 4.25 14.02 13.74
N ARG A 220 3.16 14.63 13.26
CA ARG A 220 3.02 15.16 11.88
C ARG A 220 3.11 14.12 10.76
N TYR A 221 2.82 12.85 11.05
CA TYR A 221 2.64 11.84 10.00
C TYR A 221 1.28 12.04 9.33
N SER A 222 1.22 11.79 8.03
CA SER A 222 -0.02 11.82 7.25
C SER A 222 -0.33 10.44 6.68
N TRP A 223 -1.62 10.20 6.42
CA TRP A 223 -2.10 8.95 5.85
C TRP A 223 -2.16 9.04 4.32
N ASP A 224 -1.51 8.10 3.63
CA ASP A 224 -1.61 7.92 2.17
C ASP A 224 -1.37 6.44 1.83
N GLY A 225 -2.35 5.60 2.16
CA GLY A 225 -2.25 4.12 2.12
C GLY A 225 -1.37 3.52 3.23
N VAL A 226 -0.40 4.29 3.72
CA VAL A 226 0.45 4.03 4.89
C VAL A 226 0.68 5.34 5.63
N TRP A 227 0.92 5.29 6.94
CA TRP A 227 1.36 6.46 7.69
C TRP A 227 2.77 6.84 7.28
N LYS A 228 2.97 8.05 6.78
CA LYS A 228 4.26 8.50 6.29
C LYS A 228 4.61 9.93 6.70
N ARG A 229 5.92 10.19 6.84
CA ARG A 229 6.49 11.49 7.12
C ARG A 229 7.64 11.77 6.15
N LYS A 230 7.65 12.95 5.53
CA LYS A 230 8.73 13.35 4.62
C LYS A 230 9.97 13.77 5.41
N ILE A 231 11.12 13.23 5.04
CA ILE A 231 12.43 13.57 5.56
C ILE A 231 13.15 14.46 4.55
N ASN A 232 13.63 15.61 5.02
CA ASN A 232 14.41 16.58 4.26
C ASN A 232 15.13 17.51 5.25
N GLU A 233 15.89 18.46 4.74
CA GLU A 233 16.62 19.45 5.54
C GLU A 233 15.76 20.11 6.65
N LEU A 234 14.51 20.47 6.36
CA LEU A 234 13.64 21.14 7.33
C LEU A 234 13.14 20.22 8.43
N THR A 235 13.07 18.91 8.15
CA THR A 235 12.58 17.92 9.11
C THR A 235 13.72 17.16 9.78
N GLY A 236 14.98 17.42 9.43
CA GLY A 236 16.16 16.79 10.03
C GLY A 236 16.52 15.45 9.39
N ASP A 237 17.40 14.71 10.05
CA ASP A 237 17.88 13.44 9.55
C ASP A 237 16.94 12.27 9.86
N PHE A 238 17.23 11.13 9.25
CA PHE A 238 16.42 9.95 9.39
C PHE A 238 16.51 9.31 10.79
N PRO A 239 17.72 9.03 11.36
CA PRO A 239 17.82 8.40 12.67
C PRO A 239 17.13 9.18 13.79
N ASP A 240 17.22 10.52 13.80
CA ASP A 240 16.55 11.34 14.81
C ASP A 240 15.02 11.28 14.67
N ARG A 241 14.50 11.38 13.44
CA ARG A 241 13.04 11.33 13.20
C ARG A 241 12.45 9.94 13.46
N ALA A 242 13.17 8.88 13.12
CA ALA A 242 12.79 7.50 13.42
C ALA A 242 12.88 7.20 14.92
N GLY A 243 13.93 7.69 15.58
CA GLY A 243 14.11 7.58 17.02
C GLY A 243 13.05 8.32 17.81
N GLU A 244 12.68 9.53 17.38
CA GLU A 244 11.64 10.35 17.99
C GLU A 244 10.28 9.65 17.99
N ILE A 245 9.81 9.21 16.82
CA ILE A 245 8.53 8.51 16.72
C ILE A 245 8.59 7.15 17.44
N GLY A 246 9.71 6.44 17.36
CA GLY A 246 9.92 5.18 18.07
C GLY A 246 9.79 5.36 19.57
N LYS A 247 10.43 6.38 20.16
CA LYS A 247 10.32 6.69 21.59
C LYS A 247 8.89 7.02 21.99
N ALA A 248 8.18 7.80 21.18
CA ALA A 248 6.79 8.15 21.43
C ALA A 248 5.87 6.90 21.42
N LEU A 249 6.06 6.01 20.46
CA LEU A 249 5.32 4.75 20.36
C LEU A 249 5.64 3.78 21.51
N LEU A 250 6.92 3.62 21.87
CA LEU A 250 7.32 2.82 23.04
C LEU A 250 6.68 3.36 24.33
N THR A 251 6.69 4.69 24.51
CA THR A 251 6.03 5.34 25.66
C THR A 251 4.51 5.12 25.64
N GLY A 252 3.91 5.02 24.45
CA GLY A 252 2.50 4.65 24.25
C GLY A 252 2.18 3.17 24.46
N GLY A 253 3.16 2.34 24.86
CA GLY A 253 2.97 0.92 25.16
C GLY A 253 3.09 -0.02 23.95
N PHE A 254 3.44 0.50 22.78
CA PHE A 254 3.62 -0.29 21.56
C PHE A 254 4.99 -0.98 21.54
N THR A 255 5.03 -2.21 21.01
CA THR A 255 6.30 -2.83 20.60
C THR A 255 6.71 -2.24 19.26
N VAL A 256 7.98 -1.86 19.10
CA VAL A 256 8.46 -1.15 17.91
C VAL A 256 9.65 -1.90 17.31
N ARG A 257 9.61 -2.15 16.00
CA ARG A 257 10.74 -2.63 15.22
C ARG A 257 11.39 -1.46 14.48
N PHE A 258 12.66 -1.21 14.82
CA PHE A 258 13.45 -0.16 14.23
C PHE A 258 14.05 -0.61 12.88
N PRO A 259 14.32 0.34 11.98
CA PRO A 259 14.87 0.05 10.65
C PRO A 259 16.37 -0.30 10.70
N ASP A 260 17.07 0.23 11.70
CA ASP A 260 18.50 0.02 11.93
C ASP A 260 18.86 0.34 13.39
N MET A 261 20.11 0.02 13.77
CA MET A 261 20.62 0.24 15.12
C MET A 261 20.70 1.72 15.50
N ALA A 262 20.99 2.61 14.55
CA ALA A 262 21.11 4.05 14.83
C ALA A 262 19.76 4.65 15.26
N ALA A 263 18.68 4.35 14.53
CA ALA A 263 17.33 4.76 14.88
C ALA A 263 16.87 4.18 16.24
N LYS A 264 17.22 2.92 16.51
CA LYS A 264 16.95 2.27 17.81
C LYS A 264 17.66 3.01 18.95
N GLU A 265 18.95 3.28 18.81
CA GLU A 265 19.73 3.99 19.83
C GLU A 265 19.19 5.39 20.09
N LYS A 266 18.81 6.14 19.05
CA LYS A 266 18.17 7.46 19.17
C LYS A 266 16.86 7.43 19.96
N ALA A 267 16.05 6.38 19.81
CA ALA A 267 14.83 6.22 20.59
C ALA A 267 15.10 5.93 22.07
N LEU A 268 16.08 5.08 22.35
CA LEU A 268 16.40 4.63 23.71
C LEU A 268 17.19 5.64 24.53
N THR A 269 18.01 6.47 23.85
CA THR A 269 18.84 7.48 24.50
C THR A 269 18.23 8.87 24.28
N THR A 270 18.76 9.61 23.31
CA THR A 270 18.40 10.97 22.95
C THR A 270 18.42 11.13 21.44
N TYR A 271 17.46 11.90 20.93
CA TYR A 271 17.40 12.37 19.56
C TYR A 271 17.46 13.90 19.53
N ILE A 272 17.80 14.49 18.39
CA ILE A 272 17.71 15.92 18.13
C ILE A 272 16.29 16.23 17.69
N PRO A 273 15.47 16.98 18.45
CA PRO A 273 14.07 17.27 18.09
C PRO A 273 13.92 17.97 16.73
N GLU A 274 12.74 17.82 16.11
CA GLU A 274 12.43 18.48 14.84
C GLU A 274 12.56 20.00 15.03
N CYS A 275 13.31 20.66 14.13
CA CYS A 275 13.44 22.10 14.19
C CYS A 275 12.22 22.76 13.57
N ASP A 276 11.56 23.61 14.36
CA ASP A 276 10.34 24.28 13.97
C ASP A 276 10.53 25.76 13.63
N ARG A 277 11.78 26.24 13.59
CA ARG A 277 12.14 27.65 13.42
C ARG A 277 13.25 27.77 12.40
N TRP A 278 12.92 28.23 11.21
CA TRP A 278 13.82 28.27 10.06
C TRP A 278 13.94 29.66 9.45
N ILE A 279 15.16 30.02 9.10
CA ILE A 279 15.46 31.07 8.12
C ILE A 279 15.68 30.38 6.78
N LYS A 280 14.84 30.70 5.80
CA LYS A 280 14.80 30.04 4.49
C LYS A 280 15.10 31.05 3.38
N ARG A 281 15.56 30.57 2.24
CA ARG A 281 15.63 31.37 1.02
C ARG A 281 14.24 31.81 0.56
N PHE A 282 14.10 33.09 0.24
CA PHE A 282 12.95 33.66 -0.46
C PHE A 282 13.45 34.60 -1.57
N GLU A 283 13.50 34.10 -2.81
CA GLU A 283 14.11 34.84 -3.93
C GLU A 283 15.55 35.26 -3.61
N ASP A 284 15.83 36.58 -3.54
CA ASP A 284 17.09 37.19 -3.13
C ASP A 284 17.07 37.71 -1.67
N ARG A 285 16.01 37.36 -0.93
CA ARG A 285 15.77 37.71 0.49
C ARG A 285 15.72 36.45 1.36
N LEU A 286 15.51 36.67 2.66
CA LEU A 286 15.41 35.62 3.68
C LEU A 286 14.01 35.62 4.28
N ALA A 287 13.34 34.46 4.29
CA ALA A 287 12.06 34.26 4.96
C ALA A 287 12.27 33.68 6.37
N ILE A 288 11.61 34.29 7.35
CA ILE A 288 11.55 33.85 8.74
C ILE A 288 10.28 33.01 8.89
N TRP A 289 10.45 31.72 9.11
CA TRP A 289 9.36 30.75 9.22
C TRP A 289 9.41 30.03 10.55
N TRP A 290 8.26 29.91 11.22
CA TRP A 290 8.16 29.13 12.44
C TRP A 290 6.78 28.49 12.62
N THR A 291 6.75 27.43 13.41
CA THR A 291 5.53 26.77 13.88
C THR A 291 5.71 26.29 15.33
N PRO A 292 4.65 26.18 16.15
CA PRO A 292 3.36 26.84 15.98
C PRO A 292 3.50 28.37 16.07
N TYR A 293 2.40 29.09 15.80
CA TYR A 293 2.38 30.55 15.93
C TYR A 293 2.84 31.02 17.32
N ASN A 294 3.59 32.12 17.34
CA ASN A 294 4.11 32.73 18.56
C ASN A 294 4.13 34.24 18.40
N GLU A 295 3.34 34.94 19.20
CA GLU A 295 3.16 36.40 19.10
C GLU A 295 4.47 37.17 19.41
N LYS A 296 5.30 36.67 20.33
CA LYS A 296 6.56 37.33 20.69
C LYS A 296 7.58 37.24 19.55
N ILE A 297 7.69 36.06 18.93
CA ILE A 297 8.53 35.85 17.74
C ILE A 297 8.02 36.72 16.60
N TYR A 298 6.70 36.77 16.37
CA TYR A 298 6.10 37.61 15.34
C TYR A 298 6.46 39.10 15.51
N LYS A 299 6.27 39.64 16.72
CA LYS A 299 6.61 41.04 17.03
C LYS A 299 8.10 41.32 16.84
N ALA A 300 8.95 40.41 17.31
CA ALA A 300 10.39 40.55 17.17
C ALA A 300 10.85 40.48 15.69
N ALA A 301 10.31 39.55 14.91
CA ALA A 301 10.61 39.42 13.48
C ALA A 301 10.16 40.67 12.70
N ARG A 302 9.01 41.25 13.06
CA ARG A 302 8.51 42.50 12.46
C ARG A 302 9.37 43.73 12.79
N SER A 303 10.13 43.70 13.87
CA SER A 303 11.02 44.78 14.29
C SER A 303 12.41 44.71 13.64
N LEU A 304 12.72 43.67 12.85
CA LEU A 304 13.97 43.61 12.11
C LEU A 304 14.04 44.73 11.06
N PRO A 305 15.23 45.29 10.81
CA PRO A 305 15.40 46.31 9.78
C PRO A 305 15.05 45.74 8.40
N GLY A 306 14.30 46.51 7.61
CA GLY A 306 13.84 46.06 6.28
C GLY A 306 12.83 44.91 6.29
N ALA A 307 12.28 44.51 7.45
CA ALA A 307 11.29 43.45 7.52
C ALA A 307 9.98 43.85 6.83
N SER A 308 9.48 42.96 5.98
CA SER A 308 8.22 43.13 5.27
C SER A 308 7.41 41.84 5.27
N TRP A 309 6.08 41.95 5.19
CA TRP A 309 5.20 40.78 5.16
C TRP A 309 4.91 40.38 3.73
N GLU A 310 5.24 39.14 3.36
CA GLU A 310 4.90 38.58 2.06
C GLU A 310 3.53 37.90 2.11
N TYR A 311 2.52 38.56 1.54
CA TYR A 311 1.13 38.11 1.63
C TYR A 311 0.88 36.75 0.96
N ASN A 312 1.57 36.44 -0.15
CA ASN A 312 1.32 35.20 -0.90
C ASN A 312 1.84 33.96 -0.18
N LYS A 313 2.90 34.10 0.62
CA LYS A 313 3.49 33.00 1.40
C LYS A 313 3.15 33.07 2.88
N GLN A 314 2.56 34.16 3.35
CA GLN A 314 2.26 34.42 4.76
C GLN A 314 3.51 34.30 5.65
N GLU A 315 4.62 34.86 5.17
CA GLU A 315 5.92 34.78 5.83
C GLU A 315 6.50 36.19 6.01
N MET A 316 7.26 36.38 7.10
CA MET A 316 8.05 37.60 7.29
C MET A 316 9.33 37.47 6.48
N VAL A 317 9.65 38.45 5.65
CA VAL A 317 10.84 38.44 4.80
C VAL A 317 11.72 39.65 5.08
N VAL A 318 13.03 39.43 5.08
CA VAL A 318 14.06 40.42 5.40
C VAL A 318 15.16 40.36 4.35
N SER A 319 15.69 41.52 3.97
CA SER A 319 16.81 41.64 3.04
C SER A 319 18.08 41.01 3.61
N ALA A 320 18.90 40.40 2.76
CA ALA A 320 20.18 39.80 3.16
C ALA A 320 21.19 40.85 3.67
N GLU A 321 20.98 42.12 3.36
CA GLU A 321 21.82 43.23 3.84
C GLU A 321 21.85 43.36 5.37
N PHE A 322 20.79 42.88 6.03
CA PHE A 322 20.67 42.87 7.48
C PHE A 322 21.07 41.52 8.09
N TYR A 323 22.01 40.80 7.48
CA TYR A 323 22.40 39.46 7.93
C TYR A 323 22.88 39.43 9.38
N LYS A 324 23.54 40.49 9.88
CA LYS A 324 24.01 40.57 11.26
C LYS A 324 22.84 40.56 12.25
N GLU A 325 21.80 41.34 11.97
CA GLU A 325 20.57 41.39 12.78
C GLU A 325 19.78 40.08 12.67
N ILE A 326 19.73 39.48 11.48
CA ILE A 326 19.07 38.18 11.26
C ILE A 326 19.80 37.07 12.02
N GLN A 327 21.14 37.07 12.03
CA GLN A 327 21.94 36.10 12.79
C GLN A 327 21.75 36.28 14.30
N ALA A 328 21.79 37.52 14.81
CA ALA A 328 21.51 37.80 16.22
C ALA A 328 20.07 37.43 16.62
N PHE A 329 19.11 37.65 15.72
CA PHE A 329 17.73 37.19 15.90
C PHE A 329 17.64 35.66 15.95
N ALA A 330 18.31 34.99 15.02
CA ALA A 330 18.29 33.53 14.94
C ALA A 330 18.92 32.88 16.17
N GLU A 331 20.04 33.40 16.66
CA GLU A 331 20.66 32.94 17.90
C GLU A 331 19.73 33.14 19.10
N LYS A 332 19.17 34.35 19.26
CA LYS A 332 18.26 34.68 20.38
C LYS A 332 17.01 33.82 20.42
N TRP A 333 16.46 33.45 19.27
CA TRP A 333 15.20 32.73 19.16
C TRP A 333 15.36 31.28 18.67
N GLU A 334 16.61 30.78 18.63
CA GLU A 334 16.97 29.41 18.25
C GLU A 334 16.46 29.00 16.85
N PHE A 335 16.55 29.91 15.89
CA PHE A 335 16.30 29.59 14.48
C PHE A 335 17.53 28.93 13.86
N ARG A 336 17.27 28.02 12.91
CA ARG A 336 18.31 27.45 12.04
C ARG A 336 18.21 28.02 10.64
N PHE A 337 19.34 28.08 9.95
CA PHE A 337 19.39 28.47 8.55
C PHE A 337 19.33 27.23 7.67
N THR A 338 18.62 27.31 6.54
CA THR A 338 18.80 26.32 5.47
C THR A 338 20.07 26.64 4.70
N LYS A 339 20.67 25.64 4.05
CA LYS A 339 21.86 25.82 3.19
C LYS A 339 21.66 26.93 2.17
N LYS A 340 20.48 26.99 1.55
CA LYS A 340 20.12 28.03 0.57
C LYS A 340 20.01 29.43 1.18
N ALA A 341 19.65 29.55 2.46
CA ALA A 341 19.64 30.82 3.17
C ALA A 341 21.07 31.27 3.50
N GLU A 342 21.94 30.34 3.91
CA GLU A 342 23.36 30.61 4.13
C GLU A 342 24.05 31.07 2.84
N GLU A 343 23.79 30.41 1.71
CA GLU A 343 24.30 30.81 0.38
C GLU A 343 23.94 32.27 0.03
N ILE A 344 22.73 32.74 0.37
CA ILE A 344 22.32 34.13 0.14
C ILE A 344 23.12 35.09 1.01
N ILE A 345 23.34 34.73 2.27
CA ILE A 345 24.11 35.54 3.22
C ILE A 345 25.57 35.64 2.77
N GLU A 346 26.18 34.52 2.40
CA GLU A 346 27.58 34.51 1.92
C GLU A 346 27.74 35.30 0.62
N LYS A 347 26.82 35.15 -0.34
CA LYS A 347 26.83 35.96 -1.57
C LYS A 347 26.74 37.46 -1.29
N TYR A 348 25.93 37.85 -0.30
CA TYR A 348 25.86 39.26 0.10
C TYR A 348 27.15 39.74 0.79
N LYS A 349 27.77 38.94 1.66
CA LYS A 349 29.06 39.28 2.29
C LYS A 349 30.17 39.49 1.26
N GLU A 350 30.22 38.66 0.21
CA GLU A 350 31.17 38.84 -0.91
C GLU A 350 30.93 40.17 -1.63
N GLN A 351 29.66 40.54 -1.85
CA GLN A 351 29.30 41.82 -2.43
C GLN A 351 29.68 43.00 -1.52
N GLU A 352 29.38 42.91 -0.21
CA GLU A 352 29.72 43.92 0.81
C GLU A 352 31.24 44.15 0.90
N ALA A 353 32.03 43.08 0.79
CA ALA A 353 33.50 43.16 0.79
C ALA A 353 34.08 43.94 -0.42
N GLY A 354 33.31 44.06 -1.51
CA GLY A 354 33.68 44.86 -2.68
C GLY A 354 33.34 46.35 -2.56
N TYR A 355 32.71 46.79 -1.47
CA TYR A 355 32.32 48.19 -1.30
C TYR A 355 33.52 49.08 -1.00
N GLU A 356 33.54 50.26 -1.62
CA GLU A 356 34.56 51.27 -1.36
C GLU A 356 34.37 51.88 0.03
N THR A 357 35.37 51.75 0.89
CA THR A 357 35.36 52.37 2.22
C THR A 357 35.96 53.77 2.15
N VAL A 358 35.13 54.79 2.33
CA VAL A 358 35.56 56.19 2.41
C VAL A 358 35.37 56.71 3.84
N SER A 359 36.42 57.31 4.41
CA SER A 359 36.34 57.99 5.71
C SER A 359 35.71 59.37 5.52
N VAL A 360 34.47 59.54 5.97
CA VAL A 360 33.79 60.84 5.97
C VAL A 360 33.91 61.47 7.37
N PRO A 361 34.56 62.64 7.51
CA PRO A 361 34.65 63.31 8.80
C PRO A 361 33.27 63.71 9.30
N ALA A 362 32.96 63.37 10.55
CA ALA A 362 31.66 63.67 11.16
C ALA A 362 31.42 65.20 11.19
N THR A 363 30.40 65.66 10.48
CA THR A 363 29.88 67.02 10.61
C THR A 363 29.21 67.14 11.98
N LYS A 364 29.76 68.02 12.83
CA LYS A 364 29.22 68.35 14.16
C LYS A 364 27.84 68.99 14.10
#